data_AF-A0A380CP87-F1
#
_entry.id   AF-A0A380CP87-F1
#
_cell.length_a   1.000
_cell.length_b   1.000
_cell.length_c   1.000
_cell.angle_alpha   90.00
_cell.angle_beta   90.00
_cell.angle_gamma   90.00
#
_symmetry.space_group_name_H-M   'P 1'
#
loop_
_entity.id
_entity.type
_entity.pdbx_description
1 polymer ?
#
loop_
_entity_poly.entity_id
_entity_poly.type
_entity_poly.pdbx_seq_one_letter_code
_entity_poly.pdbx_strand_id
1 'polypeptide(L)'
;MNFAVKKGNIFKTYEGKLIQEGIGQGKTGGLASYEFEFSIEDDSVFHVLEMNSGKYFDLHYKEFHGVIPWRGNTVYIVDKVINMR
;
A
#
# COMPACT_ATOMS: atom_id res chain seq x y z
N MET A 1 1.39 -12.14 2.21
CA MET A 1 2.09 -11.51 3.35
C MET A 1 1.98 -10.00 3.15
N ASN A 2 1.39 -9.28 4.11
CA ASN A 2 1.34 -7.81 4.10
C ASN A 2 2.49 -7.31 4.98
N PHE A 3 3.36 -6.45 4.47
CA PHE A 3 4.46 -5.86 5.24
C PHE A 3 4.64 -4.39 4.85
N ALA A 4 5.07 -3.57 5.82
CA ALA A 4 5.37 -2.16 5.60
C ALA A 4 6.81 -1.86 6.09
N VAL A 5 7.63 -1.19 5.28
CA VAL A 5 9.05 -0.92 5.59
C VAL A 5 9.37 0.55 5.38
N LYS A 6 10.11 1.15 6.30
CA LYS A 6 10.59 2.53 6.20
C LYS A 6 11.69 2.67 5.14
N LYS A 7 11.46 3.47 4.08
CA LYS A 7 12.43 3.79 3.00
C LYS A 7 12.24 5.23 2.51
N GLY A 8 13.31 5.93 2.13
CA GLY A 8 13.18 7.28 1.55
C GLY A 8 14.51 7.97 1.26
N ASN A 9 14.56 8.80 0.21
CA ASN A 9 15.79 9.44 -0.30
C ASN A 9 16.04 10.85 0.28
N ILE A 10 14.99 11.69 0.37
CA ILE A 10 15.07 13.04 0.97
C ILE A 10 14.20 13.12 2.24
N PHE A 11 12.99 12.56 2.19
CA PHE A 11 12.12 12.36 3.35
C PHE A 11 11.88 10.86 3.52
N LYS A 12 11.70 10.42 4.77
CA LYS A 12 11.42 9.01 5.06
C LYS A 12 9.93 8.75 4.80
N THR A 13 9.62 7.85 3.89
CA THR A 13 8.27 7.28 3.72
C THR A 13 8.26 5.84 4.21
N TYR A 14 7.08 5.26 4.33
CA TYR A 14 6.92 3.83 4.55
C TYR A 14 6.30 3.23 3.30
N GLU A 15 6.81 2.07 2.88
CA GLU A 15 6.33 1.38 1.68
C GLU A 15 5.55 0.15 2.13
N GLY A 16 4.32 0.03 1.68
CA GLY A 16 3.43 -1.10 1.95
C GLY A 16 3.10 -1.89 0.70
N LYS A 17 2.77 -3.17 0.89
CA LYS A 17 2.16 -4.01 -0.14
C LYS A 17 0.88 -4.63 0.39
N LEU A 18 -0.20 -4.51 -0.39
CA LEU A 18 -1.46 -5.20 -0.16
C LEU A 18 -1.72 -6.19 -1.29
N ILE A 19 -2.15 -7.39 -0.94
CA ILE A 19 -2.64 -8.36 -1.90
C ILE A 19 -4.14 -8.16 -2.03
N GLN A 20 -4.57 -7.66 -3.17
CA GLN A 20 -5.99 -7.59 -3.51
C GLN A 20 -6.40 -8.93 -4.13
N GLU A 21 -7.24 -9.67 -3.40
CA GLU A 21 -7.90 -10.86 -3.95
C GLU A 21 -8.98 -10.39 -4.93
N GLY A 22 -8.69 -10.50 -6.22
CA GLY A 22 -9.62 -10.20 -7.29
C GLY A 22 -10.13 -11.46 -7.97
N ILE A 23 -11.36 -11.41 -8.48
CA ILE A 23 -11.82 -12.31 -9.55
C ILE A 23 -11.28 -11.74 -10.87
N GLY A 24 -9.97 -11.80 -11.07
CA GLY A 24 -9.38 -11.53 -12.37
C GLY A 24 -9.45 -12.80 -13.20
N GLN A 25 -10.04 -12.75 -14.40
CA GLN A 25 -9.72 -13.74 -15.43
C GLN A 25 -8.22 -13.60 -15.75
N GLY A 26 -7.37 -14.32 -15.02
CA GLY A 26 -6.05 -14.64 -15.54
C GLY A 26 -6.24 -15.25 -16.92
N LYS A 27 -5.28 -15.05 -17.83
CA LYS A 27 -5.27 -15.64 -19.19
C LYS A 27 -5.42 -17.18 -19.20
N THR A 28 -5.54 -17.80 -18.03
CA THR A 28 -5.65 -19.23 -17.77
C THR A 28 -6.68 -19.58 -16.65
N GLY A 29 -7.71 -18.77 -16.41
CA GLY A 29 -8.87 -19.17 -15.59
C GLY A 29 -8.63 -19.45 -14.10
N GLY A 30 -7.52 -19.00 -13.52
CA GLY A 30 -7.22 -19.09 -12.09
C GLY A 30 -7.45 -17.76 -11.36
N LEU A 31 -7.66 -17.82 -10.04
CA LEU A 31 -7.71 -16.66 -9.13
C LEU A 31 -6.43 -15.82 -9.30
N ALA A 32 -6.53 -14.66 -9.94
CA ALA A 32 -5.40 -13.74 -10.07
C ALA A 32 -5.40 -12.78 -8.86
N SER A 33 -4.40 -12.92 -7.99
CA SER A 33 -4.13 -11.95 -6.92
C SER A 33 -3.32 -10.78 -7.48
N TYR A 34 -3.76 -9.55 -7.24
CA TYR A 34 -3.04 -8.35 -7.66
C TYR A 34 -2.27 -7.77 -6.47
N GLU A 35 -0.97 -7.48 -6.64
CA GLU A 35 -0.18 -6.77 -5.64
C GLU A 35 -0.32 -5.26 -5.84
N PHE A 36 -0.88 -4.58 -4.85
CA PHE A 36 -0.94 -3.13 -4.78
C PHE A 36 0.21 -2.60 -3.91
N GLU A 37 1.17 -1.94 -4.55
CA GLU A 37 2.29 -1.27 -3.87
C GLU A 37 1.96 0.20 -3.64
N PHE A 38 2.21 0.70 -2.44
CA PHE A 38 1.91 2.07 -2.07
C PHE A 38 2.92 2.62 -1.07
N SER A 39 2.99 3.95 -1.00
CA SER A 39 3.80 4.67 -0.03
C SER A 39 2.90 5.37 1.01
N ILE A 40 3.42 5.56 2.22
CA ILE A 40 2.75 6.20 3.35
C ILE A 40 3.66 7.31 3.86
N GLU A 41 3.12 8.51 4.02
CA GLU A 41 3.82 9.66 4.59
C GLU A 41 3.54 9.82 6.09
N ASP A 42 2.35 9.43 6.56
CA ASP A 42 1.91 9.60 7.94
C ASP A 42 2.33 8.42 8.84
N ASP A 43 3.12 8.71 9.87
CA ASP A 43 3.58 7.74 10.88
C ASP A 43 2.40 7.01 11.56
N SER A 44 1.27 7.67 11.77
CA SER A 44 0.09 7.12 12.44
C SER A 44 -0.57 6.05 11.57
N VAL A 45 -0.68 6.31 10.27
CA VAL A 45 -1.24 5.36 9.30
C VAL A 45 -0.33 4.14 9.19
N PHE A 46 0.99 4.37 9.11
CA PHE A 46 1.97 3.30 9.12
C PHE A 46 1.83 2.43 10.38
N HIS A 47 1.75 3.04 11.55
CA HIS A 47 1.69 2.30 12.81
C HIS A 47 0.42 1.45 12.93
N VAL A 48 -0.73 1.95 12.47
CA VAL A 48 -1.97 1.17 12.42
C VAL A 48 -1.82 -0.06 11.53
N LEU A 49 -1.21 0.09 10.35
CA LEU A 49 -1.00 -1.01 9.40
C LEU A 49 0.04 -2.01 9.90
N GLU A 50 1.11 -1.52 10.52
CA GLU A 50 2.17 -2.33 11.12
C GLU A 50 1.63 -3.19 12.27
N MET A 51 0.95 -2.57 13.24
CA MET A 51 0.37 -3.26 14.40
C MET A 51 -0.71 -4.29 14.04
N ASN A 52 -1.39 -4.07 12.91
CA ASN A 52 -2.48 -4.93 12.45
C ASN A 52 -2.09 -5.73 11.20
N SER A 53 -0.79 -5.95 10.99
CA SER A 53 -0.30 -6.72 9.85
C SER A 53 -0.97 -8.11 9.76
N GLY A 54 -1.30 -8.50 8.53
CA GLY A 54 -2.02 -9.75 8.24
C GLY A 54 -3.55 -9.64 8.20
N LYS A 55 -4.12 -8.50 8.63
CA LYS A 55 -5.54 -8.18 8.42
C LYS A 55 -5.82 -7.66 7.02
N TYR A 56 -7.09 -7.64 6.66
CA TYR A 56 -7.56 -7.02 5.42
C TYR A 56 -7.87 -5.54 5.70
N PHE A 57 -7.38 -4.66 4.82
CA PHE A 57 -7.57 -3.22 4.96
C PHE A 57 -8.23 -2.64 3.72
N ASP A 58 -9.23 -1.79 3.95
CA ASP A 58 -9.73 -0.87 2.93
C ASP A 58 -8.99 0.46 3.12
N LEU A 59 -8.18 0.86 2.14
CA LEU A 59 -7.34 2.06 2.20
C LEU A 59 -7.86 3.13 1.25
N HIS A 60 -7.76 4.39 1.69
CA HIS A 60 -7.89 5.54 0.79
C HIS A 60 -6.49 5.99 0.39
N TYR A 61 -6.30 6.23 -0.91
CA TYR A 61 -5.04 6.66 -1.47
C TYR A 61 -5.24 7.82 -2.45
N LYS A 62 -4.18 8.58 -2.65
CA LYS A 62 -4.06 9.59 -3.70
C LYS A 62 -3.10 9.08 -4.76
N GLU A 63 -3.52 9.17 -6.02
CA GLU A 63 -2.68 8.86 -7.15
C GLU A 63 -2.08 10.15 -7.73
N PHE A 64 -0.80 10.11 -8.08
CA PHE A 64 -0.09 11.22 -8.69
C PHE A 64 0.45 10.84 -10.07
N HIS A 65 0.64 11.81 -10.96
CA HIS A 65 1.17 11.56 -12.31
C HIS A 65 2.65 11.14 -12.37
N GLY A 66 3.34 11.04 -11.23
CA GLY A 66 4.76 10.67 -11.19
C GLY A 66 5.31 10.51 -9.78
N VAL A 67 6.40 9.76 -9.70
CA VAL A 67 7.16 9.50 -8.46
C VAL A 67 8.20 10.61 -8.30
N ILE A 68 8.25 11.21 -7.11
CA ILE A 68 9.22 12.25 -6.76
C ILE A 68 9.96 11.85 -5.48
N PRO A 69 11.26 12.18 -5.32
CA PRO A 69 12.11 11.62 -4.26
C PRO A 69 11.67 11.89 -2.80
N TRP A 70 10.79 12.86 -2.57
CA TRP A 70 10.28 13.24 -1.24
C TRP A 70 8.92 12.64 -0.88
N ARG A 71 8.26 11.93 -1.80
CA ARG A 71 6.90 11.38 -1.64
C ARG A 71 6.87 9.84 -1.66
N GLY A 72 8.03 9.20 -1.59
CA GLY A 72 8.16 7.74 -1.61
C GLY A 72 8.40 7.18 -3.00
N ASN A 73 8.26 5.85 -3.13
CA ASN A 73 8.71 5.10 -4.32
C ASN A 73 7.58 4.78 -5.31
N THR A 74 6.33 5.10 -4.95
CA THR A 74 5.16 4.81 -5.77
C THR A 74 4.39 6.10 -6.10
N VAL A 75 3.49 6.02 -7.08
CA VAL A 75 2.54 7.10 -7.36
C VAL A 75 1.32 7.09 -6.44
N TYR A 76 1.16 6.03 -5.65
CA TYR A 76 0.01 5.77 -4.80
C TYR A 76 0.35 6.07 -3.35
N ILE A 77 -0.19 7.15 -2.81
CA ILE A 77 0.09 7.59 -1.45
C ILE A 77 -1.14 7.33 -0.59
N VAL A 78 -1.02 6.39 0.33
CA VAL A 78 -2.07 6.10 1.31
C VAL A 78 -2.03 7.15 2.40
N ASP A 79 -3.18 7.77 2.64
CA ASP A 79 -3.35 8.78 3.68
C ASP A 79 -4.38 8.37 4.75
N LYS A 80 -5.24 7.37 4.49
CA LYS A 80 -6.22 6.90 5.48
C LYS A 80 -6.52 5.41 5.39
N VAL A 81 -6.77 4.81 6.55
CA VAL A 81 -7.42 3.50 6.68
C VAL A 81 -8.92 3.73 6.81
N ILE A 82 -9.70 3.22 5.87
CA ILE A 82 -11.16 3.34 5.86
C ILE A 82 -11.80 2.22 6.68
N ASN A 83 -11.27 1.00 6.56
CA ASN A 83 -11.77 -0.15 7.29
C ASN A 83 -10.64 -1.17 7.54
N MET A 84 -10.82 -1.99 8.56
CA MET A 84 -9.93 -3.07 8.95
C MET A 84 -10.78 -4.28 9.34
N ARG A 85 -10.52 -5.43 8.70
CA ARG A 85 -11.20 -6.72 8.93
C ARG A 85 -10.22 -7.80 9.36
#